data_AF-A0A955AXW2-F1
#
_entry.id   AF-A0A955AXW2-F1
#
_cell.length_a   1.000
_cell.length_b   1.000
_cell.length_c   1.000
_cell.angle_alpha   90.00
_cell.angle_beta   90.00
_cell.angle_gamma   90.00
#
_symmetry.space_group_name_H-M   'P 1'
#
loop_
_entity.id
_entity.type
_entity.pdbx_description
1 polymer ?
#
loop_
_entity_poly.entity_id
_entity_poly.type
_entity_poly.pdbx_seq_one_letter_code
_entity_poly.pdbx_strand_id
1 'polypeptide(L)'
;MEPQADGFGSCPTPISERPHVLLGHGSGGKLSAELVRRLFLPAFGNATLNALEDQATVDFPPGTWSHSESRPNGKVSDHSPIVPRLAFTTDSFVVKPLFFPGGDIGKLAVHGTINDLAVGGAVPLYLSAAFILEEGLPLETLARIADSMRAACQEAGVTLVTGDTKVVDR
;
A
#
# COMPACT_ATOMS: atom_id res chain seq x y z
N MET A 1 -35.54 -33.56 -17.41
CA MET A 1 -34.94 -32.23 -17.18
C MET A 1 -33.99 -32.39 -16.02
N GLU A 2 -32.72 -32.65 -16.32
CA GLU A 2 -31.64 -32.64 -15.33
C GLU A 2 -31.26 -31.17 -15.03
N PRO A 3 -30.92 -30.82 -13.78
CA PRO A 3 -30.26 -29.55 -13.50
C PRO A 3 -28.75 -29.67 -13.81
N GLN A 4 -28.22 -28.63 -14.45
CA GLN A 4 -26.81 -28.49 -14.79
C GLN A 4 -25.92 -28.42 -13.55
N ALA A 5 -24.73 -28.99 -13.67
CA ALA A 5 -23.67 -28.93 -12.68
C ALA A 5 -23.03 -27.53 -12.62
N ASP A 6 -23.16 -26.89 -11.46
CA ASP A 6 -22.36 -25.74 -11.05
C ASP A 6 -21.03 -26.26 -10.48
N GLY A 7 -19.90 -25.79 -11.02
CA GLY A 7 -18.60 -26.14 -10.43
C GLY A 7 -17.38 -25.98 -11.32
N PHE A 8 -17.16 -24.79 -11.89
CA PHE A 8 -15.82 -24.41 -12.33
C PHE A 8 -15.19 -23.50 -11.28
N GLY A 9 -14.24 -24.08 -10.54
CA GLY A 9 -13.42 -23.37 -9.56
C GLY A 9 -12.73 -22.16 -10.18
N SER A 10 -12.63 -21.08 -9.41
CA SER A 10 -11.90 -19.88 -9.81
C SER A 10 -10.41 -20.20 -9.89
N CYS A 11 -9.95 -20.68 -11.03
CA CYS A 11 -8.53 -20.62 -11.35
C CYS A 11 -8.19 -19.13 -11.49
N PRO A 12 -7.28 -18.56 -10.67
CA PRO A 12 -6.91 -17.17 -10.83
C PRO A 12 -6.32 -16.98 -12.22
N THR A 13 -6.86 -16.02 -12.96
CA THR A 13 -6.36 -15.65 -14.29
C THR A 13 -4.85 -15.35 -14.19
N PRO A 14 -4.01 -15.91 -15.06
CA PRO A 14 -2.57 -15.63 -15.04
C PRO A 14 -2.31 -14.12 -15.08
N ILE A 15 -1.51 -13.62 -14.13
CA ILE A 15 -1.18 -12.20 -13.98
C ILE A 15 -0.50 -11.66 -15.26
N SER A 16 0.26 -12.48 -15.98
CA SER A 16 0.80 -12.19 -17.32
C SER A 16 1.16 -13.47 -18.07
N GLU A 17 1.35 -13.40 -19.39
CA GLU A 17 1.99 -14.48 -20.18
C GLU A 17 3.46 -14.67 -19.79
N ARG A 18 4.06 -13.67 -19.12
CA ARG A 18 5.45 -13.69 -18.67
C ARG A 18 5.50 -13.92 -17.16
N PRO A 19 6.18 -14.97 -16.66
CA PRO A 19 6.14 -15.31 -15.24
C PRO A 19 7.03 -14.44 -14.34
N HIS A 20 7.86 -13.55 -14.90
CA HIS A 20 8.87 -12.78 -14.16
C HIS A 20 8.80 -11.27 -14.44
N VAL A 21 9.32 -10.49 -13.50
CA VAL A 21 9.56 -9.06 -13.66
C VAL A 21 10.63 -8.84 -14.74
N LEU A 22 10.35 -7.91 -15.66
CA LEU A 22 11.27 -7.42 -16.69
C LEU A 22 11.60 -5.96 -16.44
N LEU A 23 12.72 -5.47 -16.96
CA LEU A 23 13.07 -4.05 -16.91
C LEU A 23 11.94 -3.13 -17.39
N GLY A 24 11.21 -3.56 -18.40
CA GLY A 24 10.07 -2.80 -18.95
C GLY A 24 8.91 -2.58 -17.96
N HIS A 25 8.80 -3.36 -16.88
CA HIS A 25 7.79 -3.09 -15.83
C HIS A 25 8.11 -1.84 -15.00
N GLY A 26 9.36 -1.32 -15.04
CA GLY A 26 9.77 -0.10 -14.33
C GLY A 26 9.90 1.16 -15.20
N SER A 27 9.56 1.08 -16.49
CA SER A 27 9.85 2.15 -17.46
C SER A 27 8.74 3.18 -17.67
N GLY A 28 7.57 3.00 -17.06
CA GLY A 28 6.38 3.83 -17.28
C GLY A 28 5.60 3.50 -18.57
N GLY A 29 6.00 2.45 -19.29
CA GLY A 29 5.35 2.03 -20.53
C GLY A 29 4.18 1.06 -20.35
N LYS A 30 3.85 0.34 -21.43
CA LYS A 30 2.75 -0.66 -21.45
C LYS A 30 2.90 -1.73 -20.38
N LEU A 31 4.13 -2.20 -20.15
CA LEU A 31 4.43 -3.22 -19.15
C LEU A 31 4.23 -2.67 -17.72
N SER A 32 4.70 -1.46 -17.42
CA SER A 32 4.39 -0.81 -16.13
C SER A 32 2.89 -0.69 -15.90
N ALA A 33 2.13 -0.25 -16.90
CA ALA A 33 0.67 -0.17 -16.81
C ALA A 33 -0.01 -1.54 -16.62
N GLU A 34 0.51 -2.59 -17.26
CA GLU A 34 0.04 -3.97 -17.07
C GLU A 34 0.27 -4.43 -15.62
N LEU A 35 1.47 -4.22 -15.08
CA LEU A 35 1.80 -4.58 -13.70
C LEU A 35 0.88 -3.88 -12.70
N VAL A 36 0.68 -2.57 -12.86
CA VAL A 36 -0.25 -1.79 -12.03
C VAL A 36 -1.66 -2.36 -12.11
N ARG A 37 -2.20 -2.57 -13.32
CA ARG A 37 -3.59 -3.01 -13.51
C ARG A 37 -3.86 -4.43 -13.06
N ARG A 38 -2.89 -5.34 -13.19
CA ARG A 38 -3.08 -6.77 -12.96
C ARG A 38 -2.59 -7.26 -11.61
N LEU A 39 -1.71 -6.52 -10.94
CA LEU A 39 -1.15 -6.91 -9.65
C LEU A 39 -1.45 -5.89 -8.56
N PHE A 40 -1.08 -4.62 -8.75
CA PHE A 40 -1.20 -3.63 -7.67
C PHE A 40 -2.63 -3.13 -7.44
N LEU A 41 -3.39 -2.81 -8.48
CA LEU A 41 -4.78 -2.36 -8.31
C LEU A 41 -5.70 -3.45 -7.72
N PRO A 42 -5.60 -4.73 -8.11
CA PRO A 42 -6.34 -5.79 -7.43
C PRO A 42 -6.00 -5.91 -5.94
N ALA A 43 -4.74 -5.65 -5.55
CA ALA A 43 -4.30 -5.73 -4.16
C ALA A 43 -4.67 -4.48 -3.34
N PHE A 44 -4.58 -3.28 -3.92
CA PHE A 44 -4.61 -2.03 -3.16
C PHE A 44 -5.72 -1.07 -3.58
N GLY A 45 -6.49 -1.40 -4.61
CA GLY A 45 -7.46 -0.52 -5.24
C GLY A 45 -8.46 0.09 -4.26
N ASN A 46 -8.58 1.41 -4.32
CA ASN A 46 -9.49 2.23 -3.53
C ASN A 46 -9.81 3.52 -4.31
N ALA A 47 -10.76 4.33 -3.84
CA ALA A 47 -11.19 5.53 -4.56
C ALA A 47 -10.03 6.48 -4.92
N THR A 48 -9.03 6.62 -4.04
CA THR A 48 -7.86 7.47 -4.27
C THR A 48 -6.86 6.82 -5.23
N LEU A 49 -6.44 5.57 -4.96
CA LEU A 49 -5.44 4.90 -5.79
C LEU A 49 -5.94 4.63 -7.21
N ASN A 50 -7.24 4.37 -7.38
CA ASN A 50 -7.85 4.09 -8.68
C ASN A 50 -7.87 5.32 -9.61
N ALA A 51 -7.62 6.53 -9.09
CA ALA A 51 -7.50 7.72 -9.91
C ALA A 51 -6.27 7.65 -10.85
N LEU A 52 -5.21 6.94 -10.43
CA LEU A 52 -3.95 6.79 -11.18
C LEU A 52 -3.37 8.14 -11.65
N GLU A 53 -3.58 9.19 -10.85
CA GLU A 53 -2.97 10.49 -11.03
C GLU A 53 -1.51 10.46 -10.57
N ASP A 54 -0.74 11.51 -10.89
CA ASP A 54 0.67 11.62 -10.49
C ASP A 54 0.86 11.72 -8.96
N GLN A 55 -0.23 11.97 -8.22
CA GLN A 55 -0.26 12.05 -6.77
C GLN A 55 -1.58 11.53 -6.21
N ALA A 56 -1.57 11.14 -4.93
CA ALA A 56 -2.81 10.94 -4.18
C ALA A 56 -3.28 12.27 -3.56
N THR A 57 -4.55 12.60 -3.77
CA THR A 57 -5.25 13.63 -2.99
C THR A 57 -6.09 12.93 -1.93
N VAL A 58 -5.87 13.27 -0.66
CA VAL A 58 -6.53 12.63 0.49
C VAL A 58 -7.15 13.67 1.42
N ASP A 59 -8.32 13.34 1.94
CA ASP A 59 -8.98 14.12 2.98
C ASP A 59 -8.58 13.62 4.38
N PHE A 60 -8.68 14.48 5.38
CA PHE A 60 -8.59 14.07 6.79
C PHE A 60 -10.00 13.81 7.31
N PRO A 61 -10.37 12.55 7.64
CA PRO A 61 -11.70 12.25 8.13
C PRO A 61 -12.01 13.06 9.39
N PRO A 62 -13.23 13.63 9.52
CA PRO A 62 -13.64 14.30 10.75
C PRO A 62 -13.43 13.38 11.97
N GLY A 63 -12.89 13.92 13.06
CA GLY A 63 -12.65 13.15 14.30
C GLY A 63 -11.33 12.37 14.34
N THR A 64 -10.50 12.39 13.28
CA THR A 64 -9.12 11.84 13.31
C THR A 64 -8.11 12.73 14.03
N TRP A 65 -8.52 13.94 14.39
CA TRP A 65 -7.76 14.89 15.19
C TRP A 65 -8.66 15.41 16.32
N SER A 66 -8.12 15.53 17.53
CA SER A 66 -8.86 16.07 18.68
C SER A 66 -8.50 17.54 18.91
N HIS A 67 -9.46 18.32 19.42
CA HIS A 67 -9.26 19.68 19.93
C HIS A 67 -8.36 19.74 21.18
N SER A 68 -7.92 18.60 21.72
CA SER A 68 -7.29 18.45 23.02
C SER A 68 -5.76 18.37 22.93
N GLU A 69 -5.12 19.32 22.24
CA GLU A 69 -3.90 19.86 22.83
C GLU A 69 -4.33 21.07 23.64
N SER A 70 -4.52 20.84 24.94
CA SER A 70 -4.55 21.90 25.95
C SER A 70 -3.39 22.84 25.63
N ARG A 71 -3.69 24.00 25.02
CA ARG A 71 -2.73 25.09 24.96
C ARG A 71 -2.23 25.28 26.39
N PRO A 72 -0.92 25.28 26.67
CA PRO A 72 -0.39 25.32 28.04
C PRO A 72 -0.86 26.53 28.87
N ASN A 73 -1.66 27.45 28.30
CA ASN A 73 -2.25 28.61 28.96
C ASN A 73 -3.74 28.86 28.64
N GLY A 74 -4.56 27.84 28.40
CA GLY A 74 -6.02 27.88 28.68
C GLY A 74 -6.88 29.01 28.07
N LYS A 75 -6.39 29.79 27.11
CA LYS A 75 -7.18 30.82 26.41
C LYS A 75 -7.80 30.22 25.15
N VAL A 76 -9.02 29.71 25.33
CA VAL A 76 -9.95 29.35 24.27
C VAL A 76 -10.66 30.62 23.82
N SER A 77 -9.99 31.48 23.05
CA SER A 77 -10.63 32.69 22.51
C SER A 77 -10.05 33.14 21.16
N ASP A 78 -9.35 32.26 20.46
CA ASP A 78 -8.78 32.55 19.15
C ASP A 78 -9.67 31.88 18.09
N HIS A 79 -10.29 32.70 17.24
CA HIS A 79 -11.10 32.24 16.10
C HIS A 79 -10.22 31.76 14.93
N SER A 80 -8.92 31.52 15.15
CA SER A 80 -8.05 30.93 14.13
C SER A 80 -8.57 29.56 13.70
N PRO A 81 -8.58 29.27 12.39
CA PRO A 81 -8.89 27.95 11.91
C PRO A 81 -7.91 26.94 12.53
N ILE A 82 -8.46 25.86 13.08
CA ILE A 82 -7.65 24.76 13.60
C ILE A 82 -7.10 24.00 12.40
N VAL A 83 -5.78 24.04 12.23
CA VAL A 83 -5.08 23.26 11.21
C VAL A 83 -4.66 21.94 11.86
N PRO A 84 -5.09 20.77 11.35
CA PRO A 84 -4.66 19.50 11.89
C PRO A 84 -3.14 19.33 11.76
N ARG A 85 -2.51 18.73 12.77
CA ARG A 85 -1.10 18.35 12.71
C ARG A 85 -0.96 17.02 11.99
N LEU A 86 -0.05 16.94 11.01
CA LEU A 86 0.27 15.72 10.28
C LEU A 86 1.53 15.08 10.86
N ALA A 87 1.44 13.82 11.26
CA ALA A 87 2.61 12.97 11.48
C ALA A 87 2.97 12.29 10.15
N PHE A 88 4.26 12.30 9.81
CA PHE A 88 4.77 11.76 8.55
C PHE A 88 6.10 11.05 8.81
N THR A 89 6.22 9.81 8.34
CA THR A 89 7.43 8.97 8.43
C THR A 89 7.66 8.24 7.12
N THR A 90 8.85 7.70 6.94
CA THR A 90 9.21 6.84 5.80
C THR A 90 10.29 5.86 6.22
N ASP A 91 10.23 4.66 5.67
CA ASP A 91 11.23 3.61 5.87
C ASP A 91 11.48 2.84 4.59
N SER A 92 12.67 2.25 4.49
CA SER A 92 13.02 1.30 3.45
C SER A 92 13.29 -0.07 4.06
N PHE A 93 12.74 -1.11 3.44
CA PHE A 93 12.80 -2.47 3.95
C PHE A 93 13.61 -3.34 2.99
N VAL A 94 14.71 -3.92 3.48
CA VAL A 94 15.70 -4.67 2.68
C VAL A 94 15.99 -6.06 3.24
N VAL A 95 15.05 -6.63 3.99
CA VAL A 95 15.20 -7.91 4.68
C VAL A 95 15.44 -9.08 3.72
N LYS A 96 16.29 -10.03 4.14
CA LYS A 96 16.51 -11.31 3.47
C LYS A 96 16.44 -12.45 4.50
N PRO A 97 15.74 -13.55 4.20
CA PRO A 97 14.90 -13.81 3.02
C PRO A 97 13.65 -12.92 2.95
N LEU A 98 13.01 -12.82 1.77
CA LEU A 98 11.77 -12.04 1.61
C LEU A 98 10.61 -12.61 2.43
N PHE A 99 10.60 -13.92 2.68
CA PHE A 99 9.67 -14.63 3.55
C PHE A 99 10.47 -15.32 4.66
N PHE A 100 10.06 -15.12 5.91
CA PHE A 100 10.76 -15.61 7.09
C PHE A 100 9.77 -16.14 8.13
N PRO A 101 10.22 -16.91 9.15
CA PRO A 101 9.33 -17.36 10.22
C PRO A 101 8.61 -16.17 10.88
N GLY A 102 7.28 -16.17 10.81
CA GLY A 102 6.45 -15.12 11.41
C GLY A 102 6.09 -13.93 10.50
N GLY A 103 6.58 -13.87 9.25
CA GLY A 103 6.18 -12.80 8.34
C GLY A 103 6.91 -12.77 7.00
N ASP A 104 6.80 -11.63 6.34
CA ASP A 104 7.48 -11.34 5.08
C ASP A 104 7.76 -9.83 4.98
N ILE A 105 8.53 -9.46 3.94
CA ILE A 105 8.90 -8.08 3.68
C ILE A 105 7.68 -7.14 3.53
N GLY A 106 6.56 -7.63 3.01
CA GLY A 106 5.33 -6.86 2.84
C GLY A 106 4.69 -6.53 4.17
N LYS A 107 4.47 -7.55 5.01
CA LYS A 107 3.96 -7.35 6.38
C LYS A 107 4.88 -6.46 7.22
N LEU A 108 6.19 -6.65 7.10
CA LEU A 108 7.19 -5.82 7.76
C LEU A 108 7.10 -4.36 7.31
N ALA A 109 6.98 -4.11 6.00
CA ALA A 109 6.93 -2.76 5.46
C ALA A 109 5.71 -1.96 5.95
N VAL A 110 4.55 -2.62 6.00
CA VAL A 110 3.32 -2.00 6.49
C VAL A 110 3.40 -1.74 8.00
N HIS A 111 3.69 -2.75 8.81
CA HIS A 111 3.68 -2.58 10.27
C HIS A 111 4.82 -1.71 10.78
N GLY A 112 6.01 -1.77 10.17
CA GLY A 112 7.13 -0.89 10.53
C GLY A 112 6.73 0.58 10.43
N THR A 113 6.22 0.97 9.26
CA THR A 113 5.79 2.35 8.99
C THR A 113 4.62 2.78 9.90
N ILE A 114 3.67 1.88 10.15
CA ILE A 114 2.52 2.14 11.06
C ILE A 114 2.98 2.33 12.50
N ASN A 115 3.95 1.51 12.97
CA ASN A 115 4.45 1.57 14.34
C ASN A 115 5.16 2.90 14.62
N ASP A 116 5.93 3.43 13.66
CA ASP A 116 6.58 4.74 13.76
C ASP A 116 5.58 5.89 13.96
N LEU A 117 4.43 5.81 13.29
CA LEU A 117 3.35 6.78 13.50
C LEU A 117 2.68 6.58 14.86
N ALA A 118 2.37 5.32 15.21
CA ALA A 118 1.64 4.98 16.42
C ALA A 118 2.45 5.28 17.70
N VAL A 119 3.76 5.04 17.70
CA VAL A 119 4.64 5.34 18.85
C VAL A 119 4.70 6.84 19.13
N GLY A 120 4.54 7.68 18.10
CA GLY A 120 4.39 9.13 18.22
C GLY A 120 2.99 9.58 18.67
N GLY A 121 2.05 8.66 18.88
CA GLY A 121 0.67 8.94 19.27
C GLY A 121 -0.25 9.35 18.11
N ALA A 122 0.19 9.21 16.86
CA ALA A 122 -0.64 9.50 15.70
C ALA A 122 -1.60 8.32 15.40
N VAL A 123 -2.73 8.64 14.76
CA VAL A 123 -3.60 7.63 14.13
C VAL A 123 -3.15 7.46 12.67
N PRO A 124 -2.60 6.32 12.26
CA PRO A 124 -2.21 6.07 10.88
C PRO A 124 -3.45 6.02 9.99
N LEU A 125 -3.43 6.72 8.86
CA LEU A 125 -4.55 6.77 7.90
C LEU A 125 -4.15 6.24 6.53
N TYR A 126 -3.00 6.70 6.04
CA TYR A 126 -2.58 6.51 4.67
C TYR A 126 -1.13 6.03 4.59
N LEU A 127 -0.85 5.20 3.59
CA LEU A 127 0.50 4.77 3.23
C LEU A 127 0.75 5.04 1.75
N SER A 128 2.00 5.33 1.41
CA SER A 128 2.54 5.15 0.06
C SER A 128 3.41 3.90 0.03
N ALA A 129 3.61 3.31 -1.15
CA ALA A 129 4.54 2.20 -1.32
C ALA A 129 5.39 2.35 -2.58
N ALA A 130 6.71 2.29 -2.42
CA ALA A 130 7.65 2.25 -3.53
C ALA A 130 8.31 0.87 -3.61
N PHE A 131 8.22 0.23 -4.78
CA PHE A 131 8.85 -1.06 -5.03
C PHE A 131 10.10 -0.87 -5.89
N ILE A 132 11.24 -1.35 -5.40
CA ILE A 132 12.46 -1.51 -6.19
C ILE A 132 12.64 -3.01 -6.42
N LEU A 133 12.46 -3.45 -7.66
CA LEU A 133 12.42 -4.85 -8.05
C LEU A 133 13.65 -5.22 -8.88
N GLU A 134 14.20 -6.41 -8.65
CA GLU A 134 15.25 -6.98 -9.50
C GLU A 134 14.61 -7.65 -10.73
N GLU A 135 15.17 -7.43 -11.92
CA GLU A 135 14.77 -8.19 -13.11
C GLU A 135 14.91 -9.71 -12.86
N GLY A 136 13.89 -10.47 -13.24
CA GLY A 136 13.83 -11.91 -13.00
C GLY A 136 13.13 -12.32 -11.70
N LEU A 137 12.68 -11.39 -10.86
CA LEU A 137 11.81 -11.72 -9.72
C LEU A 137 10.50 -12.39 -10.23
N PRO A 138 10.07 -13.54 -9.69
CA PRO A 138 8.79 -14.13 -10.08
C PRO A 138 7.61 -13.20 -9.75
N LEU A 139 6.70 -12.99 -10.71
CA LEU A 139 5.50 -12.18 -10.48
C LEU A 139 4.61 -12.77 -9.38
N GLU A 140 4.60 -14.10 -9.24
CA GLU A 140 3.89 -14.76 -8.14
C GLU A 140 4.47 -14.37 -6.77
N THR A 141 5.79 -14.25 -6.65
CA THR A 141 6.44 -13.76 -5.42
C THR A 141 6.02 -12.34 -5.12
N LEU A 142 6.02 -11.46 -6.12
CA LEU A 142 5.56 -10.07 -5.96
C LEU A 142 4.08 -9.99 -5.58
N ALA A 143 3.24 -10.82 -6.19
CA ALA A 143 1.81 -10.90 -5.88
C ALA A 143 1.58 -11.33 -4.42
N ARG A 144 2.31 -12.35 -3.94
CA ARG A 144 2.25 -12.79 -2.54
C ARG A 144 2.67 -11.69 -1.57
N ILE A 145 3.68 -10.89 -1.91
CA ILE A 145 4.10 -9.73 -1.10
C ILE A 145 3.00 -8.67 -1.09
N ALA A 146 2.43 -8.35 -2.26
CA ALA A 146 1.34 -7.37 -2.35
C ALA A 146 0.09 -7.80 -1.57
N ASP A 147 -0.27 -9.08 -1.62
CA ASP A 147 -1.37 -9.65 -0.83
C ASP A 147 -1.09 -9.60 0.68
N SER A 148 0.16 -9.86 1.10
CA SER A 148 0.55 -9.73 2.50
C SER A 148 0.47 -8.29 3.00
N MET A 149 0.93 -7.34 2.18
CA MET A 149 0.77 -5.90 2.46
C MET A 149 -0.71 -5.52 2.56
N ARG A 150 -1.55 -6.00 1.62
CA ARG A 150 -3.00 -5.75 1.64
C ARG A 150 -3.62 -6.24 2.94
N ALA A 151 -3.30 -7.47 3.36
CA ALA A 151 -3.81 -8.03 4.61
C ALA A 151 -3.37 -7.21 5.83
N ALA A 152 -2.09 -6.78 5.88
CA ALA A 152 -1.58 -5.93 6.96
C ALA A 152 -2.25 -4.55 6.99
N CYS A 153 -2.49 -3.94 5.82
CA CYS A 153 -3.22 -2.67 5.71
C CYS A 153 -4.67 -2.81 6.22
N GLN A 154 -5.35 -3.90 5.83
CA GLN A 154 -6.71 -4.20 6.28
C GLN A 154 -6.78 -4.44 7.79
N GLU A 155 -5.82 -5.19 8.35
CA GLU A 155 -5.72 -5.45 9.79
C GLU A 155 -5.54 -4.15 10.59
N ALA A 156 -4.72 -3.22 10.08
CA ALA A 156 -4.43 -1.96 10.74
C ALA A 156 -5.41 -0.81 10.42
N GLY A 157 -6.36 -1.02 9.51
CA GLY A 157 -7.31 0.01 9.08
C GLY A 157 -6.67 1.18 8.32
N VAL A 158 -5.55 0.95 7.62
CA VAL A 158 -4.87 1.97 6.82
C VAL A 158 -5.09 1.75 5.32
N THR A 159 -5.05 2.82 4.54
CA THR A 159 -5.24 2.76 3.08
C THR A 159 -3.94 3.08 2.35
N LEU A 160 -3.51 2.21 1.43
CA LEU A 160 -2.42 2.51 0.51
C LEU A 160 -2.96 3.38 -0.62
N VAL A 161 -2.54 4.64 -0.69
CA VAL A 161 -3.17 5.65 -1.56
C VAL A 161 -2.35 5.98 -2.81
N THR A 162 -1.06 5.67 -2.82
CA THR A 162 -0.17 5.91 -3.97
C THR A 162 1.03 4.98 -3.95
N GLY A 163 1.76 4.90 -5.06
CA GLY A 163 3.00 4.13 -5.11
C GLY A 163 3.82 4.34 -6.37
N ASP A 164 5.02 3.77 -6.37
CA ASP A 164 5.93 3.75 -7.51
C ASP A 164 6.52 2.34 -7.69
N THR A 165 6.97 2.04 -8.91
CA THR A 165 7.67 0.80 -9.21
C THR A 165 8.87 1.08 -10.10
N LYS A 166 10.05 0.70 -9.63
CA LYS A 166 11.30 0.69 -10.39
C LYS A 166 11.80 -0.73 -10.52
N VAL A 167 12.40 -1.02 -11.67
CA VAL A 167 13.06 -2.29 -11.93
C VAL A 167 14.52 -1.99 -12.23
N VAL A 168 15.41 -2.71 -11.55
CA VAL A 168 16.86 -2.63 -11.73
C VAL A 168 17.39 -3.91 -12.39
N ASP A 169 18.53 -3.79 -13.06
CA ASP A 169 19.28 -4.92 -13.59
C ASP A 169 19.75 -5.85 -12.46
N ARG A 170 20.08 -7.08 -12.84
CA ARG A 170 20.58 -8.13 -11.96
C ARG A 170 22.05 -7.95 -11.55
#